data_AF-A0A7T1I307-F1
#
_entry.id   AF-A0A7T1I307-F1
#
_cell.length_a   1.000
_cell.length_b   1.000
_cell.length_c   1.000
_cell.angle_alpha   90.00
_cell.angle_beta   90.00
_cell.angle_gamma   90.00
#
_symmetry.space_group_name_H-M   'P 1'
#
loop_
_entity.id
_entity.type
_entity.pdbx_description
1 polymer ?
#
loop_
_entity_poly.entity_id
_entity_poly.type
_entity_poly.pdbx_seq_one_letter_code
_entity_poly.pdbx_strand_id
1 'polypeptide(L)'
;MTDPLRQLNAIIGAHQGQDEVVPDASQPGFRISLNPQNLELWRLEHKQIAGEDTNLLLACLSSTGPLEDTSLGWVVGAAIRPASVRSQDDCRLLLHALGLNSGLVNSVLLNCPGIAGKVTWALYFERHGHLVATPVLHQEQDSGDTTLQATAST
;
A
#
# COMPACT_ATOMS: atom_id res chain seq x y z
N MET A 1 13.66 -11.64 -12.80
CA MET A 1 12.47 -10.98 -12.23
C MET A 1 12.83 -9.53 -11.96
N THR A 2 12.00 -8.59 -12.39
CA THR A 2 12.21 -7.16 -12.11
C THR A 2 11.97 -6.91 -10.63
N ASP A 3 12.86 -6.16 -10.00
CA ASP A 3 12.73 -5.78 -8.59
C ASP A 3 11.46 -4.93 -8.36
N PRO A 4 10.54 -5.33 -7.47
CA PRO A 4 9.31 -4.59 -7.21
C PRO A 4 9.53 -3.15 -6.74
N LEU A 5 10.58 -2.89 -5.97
CA LEU A 5 10.90 -1.53 -5.52
C LEU A 5 11.31 -0.66 -6.71
N ARG A 6 12.13 -1.20 -7.62
CA ARG A 6 12.46 -0.52 -8.88
C ARG A 6 11.22 -0.21 -9.72
N GLN A 7 10.25 -1.12 -9.79
CA GLN A 7 9.00 -0.89 -10.52
C GLN A 7 8.16 0.20 -9.85
N LEU A 8 8.00 0.16 -8.53
CA LEU A 8 7.30 1.19 -7.78
C LEU A 8 7.95 2.57 -7.97
N ASN A 9 9.28 2.64 -7.85
CA ASN A 9 10.01 3.89 -8.08
C ASN A 9 9.87 4.40 -9.52
N ALA A 10 9.76 3.51 -10.50
CA ALA A 10 9.48 3.89 -11.89
C ALA A 10 8.07 4.50 -12.05
N ILE A 11 7.05 3.94 -11.38
CA ILE A 11 5.69 4.50 -11.37
C ILE A 11 5.72 5.90 -10.72
N ILE A 12 6.33 6.04 -9.54
CA ILE A 12 6.45 7.33 -8.85
C ILE A 12 7.18 8.35 -9.72
N GLY A 13 8.29 7.93 -10.35
CA GLY A 13 9.09 8.79 -11.23
C GLY A 13 8.35 9.25 -12.48
N ALA A 14 7.62 8.34 -13.16
CA ALA A 14 6.88 8.64 -14.37
C ALA A 14 5.68 9.58 -14.13
N HIS A 15 5.15 9.59 -12.91
CA HIS A 15 3.98 10.36 -12.51
C HIS A 15 4.31 11.48 -11.51
N GLN A 16 5.56 11.97 -11.51
CA GLN A 16 5.95 13.10 -10.66
C GLN A 16 5.06 14.32 -10.89
N GLY A 17 4.56 14.89 -9.79
CA GLY A 17 3.63 16.03 -9.81
C GLY A 17 2.16 15.64 -10.00
N GLN A 18 1.85 14.34 -10.12
CA GLN A 18 0.48 13.84 -10.09
C GLN A 18 0.16 13.24 -8.72
N ASP A 19 -1.04 13.53 -8.22
CA ASP A 19 -1.52 12.97 -6.95
C ASP A 19 -2.07 11.54 -7.10
N GLU A 20 -2.43 11.15 -8.32
CA GLU A 20 -3.05 9.85 -8.60
C GLU A 20 -2.68 9.34 -9.99
N VAL A 21 -2.63 8.02 -10.10
CA VAL A 21 -2.44 7.30 -11.37
C VAL A 21 -3.65 6.42 -11.61
N VAL A 22 -4.21 6.46 -12.82
CA VAL A 22 -5.21 5.49 -13.31
C VAL A 22 -4.47 4.53 -14.24
N PRO A 23 -4.10 3.32 -13.78
CA PRO A 23 -3.19 2.45 -14.55
C PRO A 23 -3.84 1.88 -15.82
N ASP A 24 -5.16 1.70 -15.79
CA ASP A 24 -5.95 1.17 -16.90
C ASP A 24 -7.22 2.00 -17.09
N ALA A 25 -7.27 2.75 -18.20
CA ALA A 25 -8.43 3.58 -18.53
C ALA A 25 -9.72 2.77 -18.77
N SER A 26 -9.62 1.46 -19.04
CA SER A 26 -10.77 0.55 -19.14
C SER A 26 -11.31 0.11 -17.78
N GLN A 27 -10.55 0.36 -16.69
CA GLN A 27 -10.94 0.10 -15.31
C GLN A 27 -10.83 1.40 -14.48
N PRO A 28 -11.67 2.42 -14.75
CA PRO A 28 -11.62 3.71 -14.05
C PRO A 28 -11.92 3.59 -12.54
N GLY A 29 -12.44 2.43 -12.11
CA GLY A 29 -12.70 2.06 -10.73
C GLY A 29 -11.46 1.94 -9.84
N PHE A 30 -10.25 1.88 -10.40
CA PHE A 30 -9.02 1.66 -9.66
C PHE A 30 -8.00 2.79 -9.84
N ARG A 31 -7.37 3.21 -8.73
CA ARG A 31 -6.37 4.29 -8.71
C ARG A 31 -5.21 3.92 -7.81
N ILE A 32 -4.02 4.42 -8.15
CA ILE A 32 -2.88 4.45 -7.24
C ILE A 32 -2.72 5.88 -6.73
N SER A 33 -2.79 6.09 -5.42
CA SER A 33 -2.54 7.42 -4.85
C SER A 33 -1.05 7.64 -4.66
N LEU A 34 -0.55 8.73 -5.22
CA LEU A 34 0.77 9.29 -5.00
C LEU A 34 0.71 10.61 -4.21
N ASN A 35 -0.50 11.00 -3.77
CA ASN A 35 -0.72 12.20 -2.98
C ASN A 35 0.12 12.14 -1.68
N PRO A 36 0.95 13.15 -1.39
CA PRO A 36 1.84 13.14 -0.24
C PRO A 36 1.13 12.98 1.12
N GLN A 37 -0.09 13.49 1.26
CA GLN A 37 -0.86 13.38 2.51
C GLN A 37 -1.32 11.94 2.73
N ASN A 38 -1.78 11.26 1.68
CA ASN A 38 -2.13 9.84 1.76
C ASN A 38 -0.89 8.97 2.04
N LEU A 39 0.22 9.23 1.35
CA LEU A 39 1.48 8.51 1.59
C LEU A 39 1.92 8.63 3.06
N GLU A 40 1.88 9.85 3.62
CA GLU A 40 2.25 10.10 5.01
C GLU A 40 1.26 9.48 6.00
N LEU A 41 -0.06 9.59 5.75
CA LEU A 41 -1.09 8.96 6.56
C LEU A 41 -0.83 7.46 6.71
N TRP A 42 -0.71 6.74 5.59
CA TRP A 42 -0.54 5.30 5.62
C TRP A 42 0.80 4.86 6.20
N ARG A 43 1.85 5.68 6.03
CA ARG A 43 3.13 5.47 6.71
C ARG A 43 3.00 5.57 8.22
N LEU A 44 2.26 6.54 8.73
CA LEU A 44 2.03 6.73 10.17
C LEU A 44 1.16 5.60 10.74
N GLU A 45 0.07 5.25 10.07
CA GLU A 45 -0.79 4.13 10.45
C GLU A 45 0.02 2.83 10.53
N HIS A 46 0.83 2.53 9.51
CA HIS A 46 1.72 1.35 9.52
C HIS A 46 2.62 1.33 10.75
N LYS A 47 3.30 2.45 11.06
CA LYS A 47 4.18 2.53 12.24
C LYS A 47 3.44 2.27 13.55
N GLN A 48 2.15 2.56 13.62
CA GLN A 48 1.37 2.44 14.84
C GLN A 48 0.80 1.04 15.05
N ILE A 49 0.32 0.38 13.99
CA ILE A 49 -0.50 -0.84 14.13
C ILE A 49 0.07 -2.07 13.43
N ALA A 50 1.04 -1.91 12.52
CA ALA A 50 1.52 -3.03 11.71
C ALA A 50 2.58 -3.85 12.45
N GLY A 51 2.45 -5.18 12.37
CA GLY A 51 3.53 -6.11 12.74
C GLY A 51 4.56 -6.27 11.62
N GLU A 52 5.70 -6.91 11.92
CA GLU A 52 6.85 -7.07 10.99
C GLU A 52 6.48 -7.69 9.63
N ASP A 53 5.51 -8.60 9.62
CA ASP A 53 5.08 -9.32 8.40
C ASP A 53 3.92 -8.63 7.65
N THR A 54 3.51 -7.43 8.07
CA THR A 54 2.37 -6.74 7.46
C THR A 54 2.72 -6.27 6.06
N ASN A 55 1.94 -6.70 5.07
CA ASN A 55 2.10 -6.26 3.68
C ASN A 55 0.80 -5.70 3.08
N LEU A 56 -0.27 -5.62 3.88
CA LEU A 56 -1.50 -4.93 3.54
C LEU A 56 -2.01 -4.11 4.73
N LEU A 57 -2.47 -2.90 4.47
CA LEU A 57 -3.33 -2.12 5.35
C LEU A 57 -4.71 -1.98 4.69
N LEU A 58 -5.77 -2.29 5.41
CA LEU A 58 -7.12 -2.38 4.85
C LEU A 58 -8.05 -1.42 5.60
N ALA A 59 -8.72 -0.51 4.89
CA ALA A 59 -9.80 0.27 5.46
C ALA A 59 -11.09 -0.56 5.45
N CYS A 60 -11.42 -1.18 6.58
CA CYS A 60 -12.57 -2.08 6.71
C CYS A 60 -13.78 -1.41 7.37
N LEU A 61 -14.98 -1.90 7.05
CA LEU A 61 -16.23 -1.43 7.68
C LEU A 61 -16.35 -1.87 9.15
N SER A 62 -15.74 -2.98 9.53
CA SER A 62 -15.69 -3.48 10.92
C SER A 62 -14.27 -3.51 11.44
N SER A 63 -14.09 -3.13 12.71
CA SER A 63 -12.81 -3.24 13.44
C SER A 63 -12.60 -4.59 14.12
N THR A 64 -13.62 -5.45 14.16
CA THR A 64 -13.61 -6.71 14.91
C THR A 64 -14.03 -7.90 14.05
N GLY A 65 -13.74 -9.10 14.55
CA GLY A 65 -14.02 -10.36 13.88
C GLY A 65 -12.98 -10.75 12.83
N PRO A 66 -13.19 -11.85 12.10
CA PRO A 66 -12.37 -12.25 10.96
C PRO A 66 -12.31 -11.15 9.88
N LEU A 67 -11.30 -11.18 9.01
CA LEU A 67 -11.17 -10.20 7.91
C LEU A 67 -12.14 -10.53 6.76
N GLU A 68 -12.36 -11.82 6.53
CA GLU A 68 -13.29 -12.36 5.55
C GLU A 68 -14.77 -12.06 5.84
N ASP A 69 -15.09 -11.70 7.08
CA ASP A 69 -16.45 -11.36 7.52
C ASP A 69 -16.76 -9.85 7.41
N THR A 70 -15.83 -9.05 6.89
CA THR A 70 -16.01 -7.62 6.67
C THR A 70 -15.80 -7.25 5.21
N SER A 71 -15.90 -5.97 4.89
CA SER A 71 -15.69 -5.45 3.53
C SER A 71 -14.79 -4.23 3.56
N LEU A 72 -14.10 -3.97 2.45
CA LEU A 72 -13.42 -2.69 2.27
C LEU A 72 -14.47 -1.57 2.26
N GLY A 73 -14.13 -0.47 2.94
CA GLY A 73 -14.99 0.67 3.15
C GLY A 73 -14.34 1.98 2.73
N TRP A 74 -15.11 3.05 2.83
CA TRP A 74 -14.59 4.40 2.68
C TRP A 74 -13.62 4.70 3.82
N VAL A 75 -12.41 5.17 3.51
CA VAL A 75 -11.35 5.41 4.51
C VAL A 75 -11.79 6.30 5.68
N VAL A 76 -12.68 7.27 5.46
CA VAL A 76 -13.16 8.15 6.53
C VAL A 76 -14.12 7.39 7.45
N GLY A 77 -13.65 7.09 8.66
CA GLY A 77 -14.39 6.34 9.67
C GLY A 77 -14.27 4.81 9.54
N ALA A 78 -13.47 4.32 8.60
CA ALA A 78 -13.13 2.91 8.51
C ALA A 78 -12.20 2.48 9.65
N ALA A 79 -12.27 1.20 10.00
CA ALA A 79 -11.29 0.56 10.84
C ALA A 79 -10.07 0.18 9.99
N ILE A 80 -8.88 0.68 10.36
CA ILE A 80 -7.65 0.28 9.68
C ILE A 80 -7.18 -1.06 10.26
N ARG A 81 -7.10 -2.07 9.39
CA ARG A 81 -6.73 -3.44 9.78
C ARG A 81 -5.47 -3.89 9.03
N PRO A 82 -4.38 -4.24 9.74
CA PRO A 82 -3.22 -4.83 9.11
C PRO A 82 -3.51 -6.28 8.72
N ALA A 83 -2.93 -6.71 7.60
CA ALA A 83 -2.99 -8.09 7.13
C ALA A 83 -1.66 -8.51 6.51
N SER A 84 -1.41 -9.81 6.58
CA SER A 84 -0.25 -10.46 5.98
C SER A 84 -0.74 -11.54 5.03
N VAL A 85 -0.40 -11.42 3.75
CA VAL A 85 -0.68 -12.43 2.73
C VAL A 85 0.64 -12.99 2.21
N ARG A 86 0.70 -14.30 1.95
CA ARG A 86 1.97 -14.99 1.62
C ARG A 86 2.17 -15.19 0.13
N SER A 87 1.12 -14.97 -0.65
CA SER A 87 1.11 -15.16 -2.09
C SER A 87 0.06 -14.26 -2.75
N GLN A 88 0.17 -14.09 -4.08
CA GLN A 88 -0.85 -13.38 -4.85
C GLN A 88 -2.20 -14.10 -4.81
N ASP A 89 -2.23 -15.42 -4.66
CA ASP A 89 -3.48 -16.18 -4.53
C ASP A 89 -4.14 -15.94 -3.18
N ASP A 90 -3.38 -15.89 -2.08
CA ASP A 90 -3.91 -15.50 -0.77
C ASP A 90 -4.46 -14.07 -0.81
N CYS A 91 -3.74 -13.16 -1.46
CA CYS A 91 -4.18 -11.78 -1.66
C CYS A 91 -5.49 -11.74 -2.46
N ARG A 92 -5.57 -12.49 -3.56
CA ARG A 92 -6.78 -12.59 -4.39
C ARG A 92 -7.99 -13.05 -3.57
N LEU A 93 -7.82 -14.13 -2.79
CA LEU A 93 -8.89 -14.69 -1.96
C LEU A 93 -9.36 -13.67 -0.91
N LEU A 94 -8.41 -13.02 -0.21
CA LEU A 94 -8.72 -12.00 0.78
C LEU A 94 -9.48 -10.82 0.16
N LEU A 95 -9.00 -10.28 -0.97
CA LEU A 95 -9.65 -9.14 -1.62
C LEU A 95 -11.06 -9.47 -2.11
N HIS A 96 -11.29 -10.69 -2.59
CA HIS A 96 -12.64 -11.15 -2.92
C HIS A 96 -13.54 -11.26 -1.69
N ALA A 97 -13.02 -11.81 -0.58
CA ALA A 97 -13.78 -11.89 0.68
C ALA A 97 -14.16 -10.49 1.19
N LEU A 98 -13.29 -9.50 0.99
CA LEU A 98 -13.54 -8.09 1.32
C LEU A 98 -14.50 -7.37 0.35
N GLY A 99 -15.11 -8.09 -0.60
CA GLY A 99 -16.17 -7.59 -1.47
C GLY A 99 -15.71 -7.02 -2.81
N LEU A 100 -14.44 -7.20 -3.21
CA LEU A 100 -13.97 -6.70 -4.50
C LEU A 100 -14.36 -7.66 -5.64
N ASN A 101 -14.82 -7.07 -6.75
CA ASN A 101 -15.05 -7.83 -7.98
C ASN A 101 -13.72 -8.21 -8.66
N SER A 102 -13.76 -9.21 -9.55
CA SER A 102 -12.56 -9.74 -10.21
C SER A 102 -11.79 -8.71 -11.05
N GLY A 103 -12.47 -7.71 -11.61
CA GLY A 103 -11.81 -6.63 -12.36
C GLY A 103 -10.90 -5.79 -11.45
N LEU A 104 -11.40 -5.38 -10.29
CA LEU A 104 -10.61 -4.64 -9.30
C LEU A 104 -9.50 -5.48 -8.69
N VAL A 105 -9.77 -6.75 -8.34
CA VAL A 105 -8.73 -7.65 -7.82
C VAL A 105 -7.61 -7.84 -8.83
N ASN A 106 -7.93 -8.06 -10.10
CA ASN A 106 -6.91 -8.15 -11.16
C ASN A 106 -6.15 -6.84 -11.33
N SER A 107 -6.83 -5.70 -11.25
CA SER A 107 -6.20 -4.38 -11.35
C SER A 107 -5.18 -4.16 -10.23
N VAL A 108 -5.52 -4.51 -8.99
CA VAL A 108 -4.60 -4.43 -7.85
C VAL A 108 -3.39 -5.34 -8.06
N LEU A 109 -3.60 -6.62 -8.38
CA LEU A 109 -2.50 -7.59 -8.51
C LEU A 109 -1.57 -7.27 -9.69
N LEU A 110 -2.10 -6.66 -10.76
CA LEU A 110 -1.31 -6.26 -11.93
C LEU A 110 -0.53 -4.97 -11.71
N ASN A 111 -1.12 -3.99 -11.02
CA ASN A 111 -0.61 -2.62 -10.98
C ASN A 111 0.00 -2.21 -9.63
N CYS A 112 -0.01 -3.08 -8.62
CA CYS A 112 0.67 -2.87 -7.34
C CYS A 112 1.94 -3.73 -7.26
N PRO A 113 3.11 -3.26 -7.75
CA PRO A 113 4.35 -4.01 -7.66
C PRO A 113 4.65 -4.50 -6.25
N GLY A 114 5.01 -5.77 -6.13
CA GLY A 114 5.43 -6.36 -4.87
C GLY A 114 4.32 -6.58 -3.84
N ILE A 115 3.05 -6.39 -4.23
CA ILE A 115 1.91 -6.79 -3.41
C ILE A 115 2.02 -8.28 -3.04
N ALA A 116 1.58 -8.61 -1.83
CA ALA A 116 1.77 -9.91 -1.21
C ALA A 116 3.24 -10.34 -1.06
N GLY A 117 4.12 -9.36 -0.87
CA GLY A 117 5.55 -9.58 -0.74
C GLY A 117 6.23 -8.39 -0.08
N LYS A 118 7.20 -7.81 -0.79
CA LYS A 118 8.16 -6.84 -0.24
C LYS A 118 7.63 -5.41 -0.09
N VAL A 119 6.48 -5.09 -0.68
CA VAL A 119 5.91 -3.75 -0.63
C VAL A 119 4.58 -3.82 0.11
N THR A 120 4.47 -3.03 1.16
CA THR A 120 3.21 -2.86 1.87
C THR A 120 2.32 -1.89 1.11
N TRP A 121 1.07 -2.29 0.89
CA TRP A 121 0.06 -1.47 0.23
C TRP A 121 -1.13 -1.21 1.15
N ALA A 122 -1.63 0.01 1.15
CA ALA A 122 -2.92 0.34 1.74
C ALA A 122 -4.03 0.26 0.68
N LEU A 123 -5.17 -0.34 1.00
CA LEU A 123 -6.33 -0.48 0.12
C LEU A 123 -7.61 0.04 0.81
N TYR A 124 -8.33 0.90 0.11
CA TYR A 124 -9.52 1.57 0.63
C TYR A 124 -10.40 2.10 -0.49
N PHE A 125 -11.68 2.34 -0.21
CA PHE A 125 -12.52 3.14 -1.10
C PHE A 125 -12.40 4.62 -0.75
N GLU A 126 -12.50 5.49 -1.75
CA GLU A 126 -12.79 6.90 -1.54
C GLU A 126 -14.31 7.17 -1.61
N ARG A 127 -14.72 8.42 -1.37
CA ARG A 127 -16.13 8.84 -1.26
C ARG A 127 -16.96 8.47 -2.49
N HIS A 128 -16.34 8.43 -3.67
CA HIS A 128 -17.02 8.16 -4.94
C HIS A 128 -17.00 6.67 -5.33
N GLY A 129 -16.49 5.80 -4.46
CA GLY A 129 -16.49 4.35 -4.70
C GLY A 129 -15.36 3.85 -5.60
N HIS A 130 -14.36 4.68 -5.92
CA HIS A 130 -13.13 4.20 -6.53
C HIS A 130 -12.28 3.49 -5.47
N LEU A 131 -11.75 2.33 -5.84
CA LEU A 131 -10.73 1.63 -5.07
C LEU A 131 -9.40 2.36 -5.26
N VAL A 132 -8.77 2.71 -4.15
CA VAL A 132 -7.49 3.39 -4.11
C VAL A 132 -6.47 2.46 -3.47
N ALA A 133 -5.31 2.34 -4.11
CA ALA A 133 -4.12 1.72 -3.56
C ALA A 133 -3.06 2.78 -3.28
N THR A 134 -2.50 2.78 -2.07
CA THR A 134 -1.41 3.69 -1.71
C THR A 134 -0.22 2.89 -1.24
N PRO A 135 0.97 3.05 -1.85
CA PRO A 135 2.17 2.37 -1.36
C PRO A 135 2.57 2.94 0.00
N VAL A 136 2.91 2.08 0.95
CA VAL A 136 3.42 2.50 2.25
C VAL A 136 4.94 2.63 2.15
N LEU A 137 5.41 3.85 1.89
CA LEU A 137 6.83 4.12 1.72
C LEU A 137 7.52 4.18 3.09
N HIS A 138 8.43 3.24 3.33
CA HIS A 138 9.39 3.36 4.42
C HIS A 138 10.47 4.32 3.94
N GLN A 139 10.74 5.39 4.70
CA GLN A 139 11.95 6.15 4.42
C GLN A 139 13.13 5.20 4.60
N GLU A 140 14.01 5.13 3.59
CA GLU A 140 15.34 4.59 3.82
C GLU A 140 15.89 5.35 5.04
N GLN A 141 16.31 4.61 6.06
CA GLN A 141 17.16 5.21 7.08
C GLN A 141 18.37 5.75 6.33
N ASP A 142 18.42 7.07 6.21
CA ASP A 142 19.60 7.78 5.76
C ASP A 142 20.72 7.28 6.66
N SER A 143 21.54 6.38 6.10
CA SER A 143 22.67 5.80 6.79
C SER A 143 23.67 6.94 6.89
N GLY A 144 23.54 7.71 7.96
CA GLY A 144 24.51 8.71 8.37
C GLY A 144 25.82 8.03 8.77
N ASP A 145 26.51 7.44 7.81
CA ASP A 145 27.93 7.19 7.89
C ASP A 145 28.65 8.44 7.37
N THR A 146 28.70 9.46 8.22
CA THR A 146 29.72 10.51 8.07
C THR A 146 30.83 10.20 9.04
N THR A 147 31.81 9.44 8.54
CA THR A 147 33.16 9.42 9.08
C THR A 147 33.70 10.86 9.16
N LEU A 148 34.02 11.34 10.36
CA LEU A 148 35.05 12.37 10.55
C LEU A 148 35.97 11.96 11.70
N GLN A 149 37.24 11.84 11.31
CA GLN A 149 38.42 11.66 12.16
C GLN A 149 38.46 12.71 13.28
N ALA A 150 38.78 12.26 14.50
CA ALA A 150 39.48 13.09 15.46
C ALA A 150 40.79 12.38 15.81
N THR A 151 41.86 13.11 15.56
CA THR A 151 43.28 12.76 15.60
C THR A 151 43.77 12.34 16.98
N ALA A 152 44.71 11.39 16.99
CA ALA A 152 45.62 11.16 18.10
C ALA A 152 46.47 12.41 18.39
N SER A 153 46.64 12.72 19.68
CA SER A 153 47.78 13.36 20.38
C SER A 153 47.26 13.78 21.75
N THR A 154 47.69 13.18 22.86
CA THR A 154 48.99 13.40 23.51
C THR A 154 49.26 12.26 24.49
#